data_AF-W6RMX4-F1
#
_entry.id   AF-W6RMX4-F1
#
_cell.length_a   1.000
_cell.length_b   1.000
_cell.length_c   1.000
_cell.angle_alpha   90.00
_cell.angle_beta   90.00
_cell.angle_gamma   90.00
#
_symmetry.space_group_name_H-M   'P 1'
#
loop_
_entity.id
_entity.type
_entity.pdbx_description
1 polymer ?
#
loop_
_entity_poly.entity_id
_entity_poly.type
_entity_poly.pdbx_seq_one_letter_code
_entity_poly.pdbx_strand_id
1 'polypeptide(L)'
;MSRVHNPRVIEELRDRIAHLEGGTAKKAIVLPFGVREMDERLPGGGLPYGALHEIAGGGAGTVDGAAAALFAAGIAARSKGKVLWCLTRPDLFFPAIAQACIPTA
;
A
#
# COMPACT_ATOMS: atom_id res chain seq x y z
N MET A 1 -6.24 -33.93 0.69
CA MET A 1 -7.55 -33.28 0.86
C MET A 1 -7.61 -32.04 -0.02
N SER A 2 -8.28 -32.13 -1.17
CA SER A 2 -8.43 -31.01 -2.10
C SER A 2 -9.37 -29.98 -1.47
N ARG A 3 -8.88 -28.78 -1.16
CA ARG A 3 -9.77 -27.65 -0.82
C ARG A 3 -10.64 -27.40 -2.04
N VAL A 4 -11.89 -27.84 -1.96
CA VAL A 4 -12.94 -27.47 -2.90
C VAL A 4 -13.10 -25.95 -2.80
N HIS A 5 -12.38 -25.22 -3.64
CA HIS A 5 -12.72 -23.83 -3.93
C HIS A 5 -14.04 -23.88 -4.68
N ASN A 6 -15.16 -23.81 -3.96
CA ASN A 6 -16.47 -23.70 -4.57
C ASN A 6 -16.52 -22.32 -5.22
N PRO A 7 -16.44 -22.22 -6.57
CA PRO A 7 -16.28 -20.94 -7.25
C PRO A 7 -17.46 -19.99 -6.96
N ARG A 8 -18.66 -20.54 -6.73
CA ARG A 8 -19.83 -19.77 -6.28
C ARG A 8 -19.64 -19.11 -4.92
N VAL A 9 -19.03 -19.81 -3.97
CA VAL A 9 -18.77 -19.25 -2.63
C VAL A 9 -17.73 -18.13 -2.73
N ILE A 10 -16.73 -18.27 -3.61
CA ILE A 10 -15.73 -17.22 -3.84
C ILE A 10 -16.37 -16.01 -4.54
N GLU A 11 -17.25 -16.22 -5.51
CA GLU A 11 -18.01 -15.15 -6.18
C GLU A 11 -18.93 -14.42 -5.19
N GLU A 12 -19.70 -15.14 -4.39
CA GLU A 12 -20.56 -14.54 -3.35
C GLU A 12 -19.77 -13.73 -2.33
N LEU A 13 -18.58 -14.21 -1.92
CA LEU A 13 -17.69 -13.46 -1.02
C LEU A 13 -17.15 -12.20 -1.68
N ARG A 14 -16.76 -12.27 -2.97
CA ARG A 14 -16.28 -11.09 -3.72
C ARG A 14 -17.36 -10.04 -3.89
N ASP A 15 -18.59 -10.45 -4.22
CA ASP A 15 -19.72 -9.55 -4.35
C ASP A 15 -20.06 -8.87 -3.02
N ARG A 16 -19.98 -9.63 -1.92
CA ARG A 16 -20.21 -9.09 -0.58
C ARG A 16 -19.12 -8.12 -0.13
N ILE A 17 -17.86 -8.40 -0.46
CA ILE A 17 -16.75 -7.47 -0.25
C ILE A 17 -16.98 -6.19 -1.08
N ALA A 18 -17.27 -6.30 -2.37
CA ALA A 18 -17.50 -5.16 -3.25
C ALA A 18 -18.68 -4.28 -2.77
N HIS A 19 -19.72 -4.89 -2.21
CA HIS A 19 -20.83 -4.18 -1.58
C HIS A 19 -20.40 -3.42 -0.31
N LEU A 20 -19.62 -4.06 0.56
CA LEU A 20 -19.10 -3.45 1.79
C LEU A 20 -18.07 -2.34 1.51
N GLU A 21 -17.30 -2.47 0.43
CA GLU A 21 -16.34 -1.47 -0.04
C GLU A 21 -17.03 -0.23 -0.64
N GLY A 22 -18.36 -0.23 -0.75
CA GLY A 22 -19.13 0.95 -1.12
C GLY A 22 -19.04 1.28 -2.61
N GLY A 23 -19.55 0.38 -3.46
CA GLY A 23 -19.91 0.68 -4.84
C GLY A 23 -18.75 0.98 -5.79
N THR A 24 -18.54 0.08 -6.75
CA THR A 24 -17.78 0.33 -7.98
C THR A 24 -18.36 1.53 -8.75
N ALA A 25 -17.87 2.76 -8.53
CA ALA A 25 -18.43 3.92 -9.25
C ALA A 25 -17.45 5.02 -9.69
N LYS A 26 -16.17 4.99 -9.32
CA LYS A 26 -15.15 5.81 -10.00
C LYS A 26 -13.85 5.04 -10.09
N LYS A 27 -13.19 5.11 -11.25
CA LYS A 27 -11.82 4.62 -11.43
C LYS A 27 -10.98 5.27 -10.32
N ALA A 28 -10.51 4.46 -9.38
CA ALA A 28 -9.73 4.97 -8.26
C ALA A 28 -8.54 5.75 -8.82
N ILE A 29 -8.31 6.96 -8.31
CA ILE A 29 -7.04 7.63 -8.56
C ILE A 29 -5.98 6.72 -7.91
N VAL A 30 -4.92 6.38 -8.64
CA VAL A 30 -3.85 5.52 -8.14
C VAL A 30 -2.54 6.29 -8.05
N LEU A 31 -1.71 5.91 -7.08
CA LEU A 31 -0.32 6.30 -6.98
C LEU A 31 0.54 5.13 -7.50
N PRO A 32 1.08 5.19 -8.73
CA PRO A 32 1.97 4.14 -9.25
C PRO A 32 3.25 4.09 -8.42
N PHE A 33 3.98 2.98 -8.37
CA PHE A 33 5.31 2.88 -7.77
C PHE A 33 6.39 3.53 -8.65
N GLY A 34 6.14 3.66 -9.96
CA GLY A 34 7.15 4.13 -10.92
C GLY A 34 8.15 3.04 -11.31
N VAL A 35 7.86 1.79 -10.92
CA VAL A 35 8.59 0.59 -11.30
C VAL A 35 7.65 -0.27 -12.11
N ARG A 36 7.88 -0.35 -13.41
CA ARG A 36 6.96 -0.96 -14.38
C ARG A 36 6.62 -2.40 -14.01
N GLU A 37 7.61 -3.18 -13.59
CA GLU A 37 7.48 -4.58 -13.19
C GLU A 37 6.56 -4.77 -11.97
N MET A 38 6.44 -3.75 -11.11
CA MET A 38 5.52 -3.75 -9.98
C MET A 38 4.13 -3.25 -10.38
N ASP A 39 4.08 -2.13 -11.10
CA ASP A 39 2.82 -1.48 -11.47
C ASP A 39 1.97 -2.40 -12.37
N GLU A 40 2.59 -3.13 -13.31
CA GLU A 40 1.90 -4.10 -14.16
C GLU A 40 1.29 -5.28 -13.39
N ARG A 41 1.79 -5.57 -12.18
CA ARG A 41 1.29 -6.67 -11.33
C ARG A 41 0.14 -6.26 -10.41
N LEU A 42 -0.05 -4.96 -10.21
CA LEU A 42 -1.06 -4.43 -9.29
C LEU A 42 -2.35 -4.09 -10.03
N PRO A 43 -3.52 -4.48 -9.50
CA PRO A 43 -4.80 -4.04 -10.04
C PRO A 43 -4.87 -2.50 -10.10
N GLY A 44 -5.10 -1.96 -11.29
CA GLY A 44 -5.18 -0.51 -11.51
C GLY A 44 -3.82 0.21 -11.63
N GLY A 45 -2.68 -0.48 -11.53
CA GLY A 45 -1.37 0.10 -11.82
C GLY A 45 -0.72 0.88 -10.67
N GLY A 46 -1.07 0.58 -9.42
CA GLY A 46 -0.49 1.25 -8.25
C GLY A 46 -1.36 1.12 -7.00
N LEU A 47 -1.09 2.02 -6.03
CA LEU A 47 -1.85 2.10 -4.78
C LEU A 47 -3.08 3.00 -4.96
N PRO A 48 -4.33 2.51 -4.84
CA PRO A 48 -5.51 3.35 -4.88
C PRO A 48 -5.54 4.38 -3.73
N TYR A 49 -5.84 5.63 -4.06
CA TYR A 49 -6.18 6.66 -3.07
C TYR A 49 -7.52 6.31 -2.40
N GLY A 50 -7.65 6.68 -1.12
CA GLY A 50 -8.85 6.37 -0.32
C GLY A 50 -8.90 4.93 0.21
N ALA A 51 -7.86 4.13 -0.03
CA ALA A 51 -7.70 2.79 0.53
C ALA A 51 -6.65 2.79 1.66
N LEU A 52 -6.71 1.76 2.51
CA LEU A 52 -5.69 1.46 3.51
C LEU A 52 -4.64 0.50 2.91
N HIS A 53 -3.37 0.86 3.03
CA HIS A 53 -2.24 0.05 2.56
C HIS A 53 -1.38 -0.36 3.76
N GLU A 54 -1.14 -1.66 3.90
CA GLU A 54 -0.20 -2.20 4.89
C GLU A 54 1.15 -2.48 4.24
N ILE A 55 2.22 -2.06 4.90
CA ILE A 55 3.60 -2.27 4.45
C ILE A 55 4.35 -2.94 5.60
N ALA A 56 4.87 -4.13 5.35
CA ALA A 56 5.60 -4.93 6.32
C ALA A 56 6.91 -5.46 5.71
N GLY A 57 7.93 -5.60 6.55
CA GLY A 57 9.18 -6.29 6.20
C GLY A 57 9.05 -7.81 6.29
N GLY A 58 10.17 -8.53 6.13
CA GLY A 58 10.20 -9.99 6.15
C GLY A 58 10.10 -10.61 7.55
N GLY A 59 10.16 -9.80 8.61
CA GLY A 59 10.18 -10.24 10.00
C GLY A 59 9.79 -9.15 10.99
N ALA A 60 10.02 -9.41 12.28
CA ALA A 60 9.71 -8.50 13.39
C ALA A 60 10.94 -7.73 13.91
N GLY A 61 12.04 -7.72 13.14
CA GLY A 61 13.27 -7.04 13.51
C GLY A 61 13.21 -5.53 13.29
N THR A 62 14.17 -4.81 13.88
CA THR A 62 14.31 -3.36 13.69
C THR A 62 14.58 -2.99 12.24
N VAL A 63 15.36 -3.79 11.52
CA VAL A 63 15.66 -3.59 10.10
C VAL A 63 14.42 -3.79 9.24
N ASP A 64 13.58 -4.79 9.56
CA ASP A 64 12.33 -5.04 8.83
C ASP A 64 11.37 -3.86 8.94
N GLY A 65 11.20 -3.34 10.16
CA GLY A 65 10.38 -2.15 10.42
C GLY A 65 10.95 -0.90 9.75
N ALA A 66 12.26 -0.69 9.81
CA ALA A 66 12.93 0.43 9.14
C ALA A 66 12.78 0.37 7.61
N ALA A 67 12.94 -0.81 7.01
CA ALA A 67 12.77 -1.01 5.58
C ALA A 67 11.33 -0.71 5.14
N ALA A 68 10.33 -1.22 5.88
CA ALA A 68 8.92 -0.93 5.63
C ALA A 68 8.61 0.57 5.73
N ALA A 69 9.12 1.24 6.77
CA ALA A 69 8.93 2.68 6.97
C ALA A 69 9.57 3.53 5.86
N LEU A 70 10.79 3.19 5.44
CA LEU A 70 11.47 3.90 4.35
C LEU A 70 10.80 3.67 2.99
N PHE A 71 10.32 2.45 2.75
CA PHE A 71 9.54 2.15 1.56
C PHE A 71 8.23 2.96 1.53
N ALA A 72 7.51 3.02 2.66
CA ALA A 72 6.33 3.85 2.81
C ALA A 72 6.64 5.34 2.59
N ALA A 73 7.76 5.83 3.12
CA ALA A 73 8.19 7.21 2.95
C ALA A 73 8.45 7.57 1.48
N GLY A 74 9.19 6.72 0.74
CA GLY A 74 9.48 6.95 -0.67
C GLY A 74 8.21 6.97 -1.55
N ILE A 75 7.22 6.15 -1.21
CA ILE A 75 5.90 6.18 -1.85
C ILE A 75 5.17 7.47 -1.51
N ALA A 76 5.07 7.80 -0.22
CA ALA A 76 4.36 8.98 0.26
C ALA A 76 4.95 10.29 -0.29
N ALA A 77 6.27 10.36 -0.49
CA ALA A 77 6.96 11.48 -1.10
C ALA A 77 6.49 11.81 -2.52
N ARG A 78 5.96 10.81 -3.23
CA ARG A 78 5.45 10.94 -4.59
C ARG A 78 3.97 11.34 -4.63
N SER A 79 3.31 11.39 -3.47
CA SER A 79 1.96 11.93 -3.35
C SER A 79 1.97 13.46 -3.40
N LYS A 80 0.81 14.07 -3.70
CA LYS A 80 0.64 15.52 -3.65
C LYS A 80 0.11 15.93 -2.28
N GLY A 81 0.71 16.95 -1.67
CA GLY A 81 0.24 17.54 -0.42
C GLY A 81 1.13 17.19 0.78
N LYS A 82 0.57 17.34 1.98
CA LYS A 82 1.30 17.07 3.24
C LYS A 82 1.14 15.60 3.63
N VAL A 83 2.22 15.00 4.12
CA VAL A 83 2.23 13.65 4.71
C VAL A 83 2.22 13.78 6.22
N LEU A 84 1.31 13.06 6.89
CA LEU A 84 1.22 12.99 8.35
C LEU A 84 1.73 11.63 8.83
N TRP A 85 2.65 11.64 9.79
CA TRP A 85 3.15 10.43 10.44
C TRP A 85 2.45 10.23 11.78
N CYS A 86 1.52 9.27 11.85
CA CYS A 86 0.84 8.89 13.07
C CYS A 86 1.61 7.75 13.74
N LEU A 87 2.16 8.00 14.93
CA LEU A 87 3.02 7.05 15.63
C LEU A 87 2.41 6.68 16.98
N THR A 88 2.53 5.42 17.37
CA THR A 88 2.21 4.97 18.74
C THR A 88 3.39 5.17 19.69
N ARG A 89 4.60 5.33 19.15
CA ARG A 89 5.86 5.59 19.86
C ARG A 89 6.75 6.55 19.05
N PRO A 90 7.58 7.39 19.69
CA PRO A 90 8.45 8.32 18.97
C PRO A 90 9.74 7.64 18.48
N ASP A 91 9.62 6.57 17.69
CA ASP A 91 10.75 5.74 17.21
C ASP A 91 11.06 5.94 15.72
N LEU A 92 10.31 6.83 15.04
CA LEU A 92 10.58 7.19 13.65
C LEU A 92 11.84 8.06 13.53
N PHE A 93 12.84 7.59 12.79
CA PHE A 93 14.05 8.36 12.51
C PHE A 93 13.84 9.33 11.35
N PHE A 94 13.39 10.55 11.66
CA PHE A 94 13.07 11.59 10.67
C PHE A 94 14.17 11.92 9.65
N PRO A 95 15.47 11.94 9.99
CA PRO A 95 16.50 12.20 8.98
C PRO A 95 16.51 11.21 7.83
N ALA A 96 16.26 9.91 8.09
CA ALA A 96 16.19 8.92 7.02
C ALA A 96 14.91 9.07 6.17
N ILE A 97 13.79 9.47 6.78
CA ILE A 97 12.56 9.81 6.05
C ILE A 97 12.80 11.01 5.13
N ALA A 98 13.49 12.05 5.61
CA ALA A 98 13.81 13.22 4.80
C ALA A 98 14.66 12.84 3.57
N GLN A 99 15.59 11.89 3.71
CA GLN A 99 16.40 11.36 2.60
C GLN A 99 15.57 10.53 1.62
N ALA A 100 14.64 9.70 2.10
CA ALA A 100 13.77 8.88 1.25
C ALA A 100 12.80 9.73 0.41
N CYS A 101 12.49 10.94 0.85
CA CYS A 101 11.56 11.85 0.16
C CYS A 101 12.22 12.78 -0.88
N ILE A 102 13.53 12.66 -1.12
CA ILE A 102 14.23 13.47 -2.12
C ILE A 102 13.91 12.89 -3.52
N PRO A 103 13.36 13.69 -4.46
CA PRO A 103 13.27 13.25 -5.85
C PRO A 103 14.68 12.96 -6.36
N THR A 104 14.94 11.74 -6.81
CA THR A 104 16.13 11.49 -7.63
C THR A 104 16.02 12.38 -8.87
N ALA A 105 17.01 13.24 -9.06
CA ALA A 105 17.13 14.16 -10.20
C ALA A 105 17.04 13.43 -11.54
#